data_AF-A0A2G2QQE3-F1
#
_entry.id   AF-A0A2G2QQE3-F1
#
_cell.length_a   1.000
_cell.length_b   1.000
_cell.length_c   1.000
_cell.angle_alpha   90.00
_cell.angle_beta   90.00
_cell.angle_gamma   90.00
#
_symmetry.space_group_name_H-M   'P 1'
#
loop_
_entity.id
_entity.type
_entity.pdbx_description
1 polymer ?
#
loop_
_entity_poly.entity_id
_entity_poly.type
_entity_poly.pdbx_seq_one_letter_code
_entity_poly.pdbx_strand_id
1 'polypeptide(L)'
;MKGMAAGQRSKDKPASPTFVLERIYSGNISIRHIDLYRSGPDRDILESIDEGIMNHDIVVVEWGDQLPLDYQKRAIHILISHDNHEDNARDIRIQEVTN
;
A
#
# COMPACT_ATOMS: atom_id res chain seq x y z
N MET A 1 2.37 2.63 6.51
CA MET A 1 1.47 1.63 7.13
C MET A 1 1.04 1.89 8.59
N LYS A 2 1.91 2.27 9.53
CA LYS A 2 1.55 2.32 10.97
C LYS A 2 0.30 3.13 11.35
N GLY A 3 0.10 4.29 10.73
CA GLY A 3 -1.07 5.14 10.97
C GLY A 3 -2.39 4.50 10.48
N MET A 4 -2.38 3.84 9.31
CA MET A 4 -3.57 3.19 8.76
C MET A 4 -4.03 1.98 9.58
N ALA A 5 -3.08 1.16 10.04
CA ALA A 5 -3.39 0.01 10.90
C ALA A 5 -3.99 0.45 12.25
N ALA A 6 -3.44 1.53 12.84
CA ALA A 6 -3.98 2.12 14.06
C ALA A 6 -5.39 2.71 13.85
N GLY A 7 -5.63 3.35 12.70
CA GLY A 7 -6.95 3.89 12.33
C GLY A 7 -8.04 2.82 12.21
N GLN A 8 -7.69 1.62 11.76
CA GLN A 8 -8.61 0.46 11.69
C GLN A 8 -8.83 -0.27 13.02
N ARG A 9 -8.27 0.24 14.14
CA ARG A 9 -8.30 -0.41 15.46
C ARG A 9 -7.74 -1.83 15.45
N SER A 10 -6.83 -2.13 14.51
CA SER A 10 -6.14 -3.42 14.51
C SER A 10 -5.35 -3.57 15.81
N LYS A 11 -5.36 -4.77 16.39
CA LYS A 11 -4.55 -5.12 17.57
C LYS A 11 -3.12 -5.53 17.17
N ASP A 12 -2.87 -5.67 15.86
CA ASP A 12 -1.58 -6.08 15.34
C ASP A 12 -0.59 -4.90 15.39
N LYS A 13 0.69 -5.18 15.67
CA LYS A 13 1.73 -4.14 15.60
C LYS A 13 2.16 -3.95 14.13
N PRO A 14 1.90 -2.79 13.50
CA PRO A 14 2.31 -2.57 12.12
C PRO A 14 3.83 -2.52 11.99
N ALA A 15 4.37 -3.44 11.20
CA ALA A 15 5.80 -3.56 10.90
C ALA A 15 6.01 -3.59 9.38
N SER A 16 7.03 -2.87 8.89
CA SER A 16 7.39 -2.81 7.46
C SER A 16 7.70 -4.20 6.90
N PRO A 17 7.06 -4.66 5.80
CA PRO A 17 7.21 -5.98 5.18
C PRO A 17 8.60 -6.18 4.53
N THR A 18 9.66 -5.66 5.12
CA THR A 18 11.02 -5.64 4.57
C THR A 18 11.61 -7.03 4.28
N PHE A 19 11.02 -8.11 4.81
CA PHE A 19 11.45 -9.51 4.63
C PHE A 19 10.33 -10.47 4.21
N VAL A 20 9.11 -9.99 4.01
CA VAL A 20 7.96 -10.80 3.57
C VAL A 20 7.25 -10.00 2.49
N LEU A 21 6.96 -10.62 1.36
CA LEU A 21 6.35 -9.96 0.19
C LEU A 21 5.03 -9.23 0.53
N GLU A 22 4.35 -9.71 1.57
CA GLU A 22 3.07 -9.21 2.01
C GLU A 22 2.90 -9.32 3.52
N ARG A 23 2.13 -8.40 4.10
CA ARG A 23 1.56 -8.54 5.44
C ARG A 23 0.07 -8.23 5.44
N ILE A 24 -0.69 -9.08 6.11
CA ILE A 24 -2.11 -8.88 6.35
C ILE A 24 -2.29 -8.48 7.81
N TYR A 25 -2.95 -7.35 8.03
CA TYR A 25 -3.34 -6.87 9.35
C TYR A 25 -4.85 -7.08 9.52
N SER A 26 -5.23 -7.82 10.57
CA SER A 26 -6.64 -8.11 10.82
C SER A 26 -7.31 -6.94 11.55
N GLY A 27 -8.55 -6.63 11.17
CA GLY A 27 -9.35 -5.54 11.72
C GLY A 27 -10.81 -5.65 11.29
N ASN A 28 -11.58 -4.56 11.41
CA ASN A 28 -12.94 -4.52 10.85
C ASN A 28 -12.96 -4.68 9.33
N ILE A 29 -11.92 -4.16 8.67
CA ILE A 29 -11.58 -4.43 7.28
C ILE A 29 -10.10 -4.82 7.30
N SER A 30 -9.73 -5.92 6.65
CA SER A 30 -8.33 -6.35 6.62
C SER A 30 -7.50 -5.36 5.80
N ILE A 31 -6.25 -5.15 6.19
CA ILE A 31 -5.31 -4.36 5.39
C ILE A 31 -4.21 -5.27 4.88
N ARG A 32 -4.05 -5.34 3.56
CA ARG A 32 -3.01 -6.08 2.87
C ARG A 32 -1.91 -5.10 2.45
N HIS A 33 -0.72 -5.25 3.01
CA HIS A 33 0.42 -4.36 2.78
C HIS A 33 1.50 -5.09 1.98
N ILE A 34 1.76 -4.59 0.78
CA ILE A 34 2.70 -5.14 -0.20
C ILE A 34 3.79 -4.10 -0.45
N ASP A 35 5.03 -4.55 -0.62
CA ASP A 35 6.19 -3.71 -0.94
C ASP A 35 6.93 -4.28 -2.16
N LEU A 36 6.89 -3.55 -3.28
CA LEU A 36 7.46 -3.99 -4.56
C LEU A 36 8.93 -3.60 -4.74
N TYR A 37 9.58 -2.95 -3.77
CA TYR A 37 10.95 -2.47 -3.93
C TYR A 37 11.94 -3.56 -4.35
N ARG A 38 11.74 -4.82 -3.92
CA ARG A 38 12.71 -5.91 -4.11
C ARG A 38 12.39 -6.87 -5.24
N SER A 39 11.13 -7.23 -5.42
CA SER A 39 10.73 -8.36 -6.26
C SER A 39 9.91 -7.96 -7.50
N GLY A 40 9.46 -6.71 -7.58
CA GLY A 40 8.49 -6.29 -8.60
C GLY A 40 7.16 -7.05 -8.50
N PRO A 41 6.20 -6.80 -9.41
CA PRO A 41 4.90 -7.46 -9.42
C PRO A 41 4.96 -8.79 -10.18
N ASP A 42 5.41 -9.84 -9.53
CA ASP A 42 5.25 -11.19 -10.06
C ASP A 42 3.79 -11.67 -10.02
N ARG A 43 3.55 -12.86 -10.55
CA ARG A 43 2.22 -13.45 -10.62
C ARG A 43 1.58 -13.62 -9.24
N ASP A 44 2.35 -14.05 -8.24
CA ASP A 44 1.83 -14.32 -6.89
C ASP A 44 1.39 -13.02 -6.21
N ILE A 45 2.14 -11.93 -6.43
CA ILE A 45 1.77 -10.59 -5.98
C ILE A 45 0.47 -10.12 -6.62
N LEU A 46 0.32 -10.27 -7.94
CA LEU A 46 -0.88 -9.82 -8.65
C LEU A 46 -2.12 -10.62 -8.21
N GLU A 47 -1.98 -11.94 -8.06
CA GLU A 47 -3.05 -12.81 -7.53
C GLU A 47 -3.44 -12.39 -6.10
N SER A 48 -2.46 -12.02 -5.27
CA SER A 48 -2.72 -11.55 -3.90
C SER A 48 -3.43 -10.20 -3.85
N ILE A 49 -3.09 -9.27 -4.75
CA ILE A 49 -3.79 -7.99 -4.91
C ILE A 49 -5.24 -8.23 -5.30
N ASP A 50 -5.48 -9.09 -6.29
CA ASP A 50 -6.82 -9.40 -6.78
C ASP A 50 -7.67 -10.11 -5.71
N GLU A 51 -7.07 -11.03 -4.93
CA GLU A 51 -7.73 -11.65 -3.77
C GLU A 51 -8.17 -10.60 -2.75
N GLY A 52 -7.28 -9.66 -2.40
CA GLY A 52 -7.60 -8.57 -1.48
C GLY A 52 -8.76 -7.70 -1.99
N ILE A 53 -8.77 -7.36 -3.28
CA ILE A 53 -9.85 -6.60 -3.90
C ILE A 53 -11.17 -7.37 -3.84
N MET A 54 -11.16 -8.66 -4.17
CA MET A 54 -12.34 -9.52 -4.11
C MET A 54 -12.91 -9.65 -2.70
N ASN A 55 -12.06 -9.69 -1.69
CA ASN A 55 -12.45 -9.80 -0.28
C ASN A 55 -12.88 -8.46 0.33
N HIS A 56 -12.90 -7.37 -0.44
CA HIS A 56 -13.14 -6.02 0.05
C HIS A 56 -12.14 -5.56 1.13
N ASP A 57 -10.91 -6.07 1.06
CA ASP A 57 -9.80 -5.61 1.90
C ASP A 57 -9.26 -4.26 1.41
N ILE A 58 -8.55 -3.55 2.29
CA ILE A 58 -7.74 -2.40 1.90
C ILE A 58 -6.37 -2.92 1.43
N VAL A 59 -6.09 -2.78 0.14
CA VAL A 59 -4.77 -3.14 -0.42
C VAL A 59 -3.89 -1.89 -0.50
N VAL A 60 -2.73 -1.93 0.13
CA VAL A 60 -1.73 -0.86 0.14
C VAL A 60 -0.44 -1.39 -0.47
N VAL A 61 -0.02 -0.78 -1.58
CA VAL A 61 1.18 -1.18 -2.31
C VAL A 61 2.22 -0.06 -2.26
N GLU A 62 3.35 -0.30 -1.62
CA GLU A 62 4.53 0.57 -1.69
C GLU A 62 5.31 0.28 -2.99
N TRP A 63 5.86 1.33 -3.62
CA TRP A 63 6.46 1.26 -4.97
C TRP A 63 5.48 0.75 -6.03
N GLY A 64 4.20 1.16 -5.90
CA GLY A 64 3.11 0.76 -6.79
C GLY A 64 3.24 1.26 -8.24
N ASP A 65 4.17 2.17 -8.52
CA ASP A 65 4.54 2.58 -9.88
C ASP A 65 5.12 1.43 -10.71
N GLN A 66 5.58 0.36 -10.06
CA GLN A 66 6.02 -0.86 -10.72
C GLN A 66 4.86 -1.75 -11.22
N LEU A 67 3.63 -1.56 -10.72
CA LEU A 67 2.48 -2.39 -11.11
C LEU A 67 2.14 -2.22 -12.59
N PRO A 68 1.46 -3.20 -13.22
CA PRO A 68 0.86 -3.00 -14.53
C PRO A 68 -0.13 -1.82 -14.54
N LEU A 69 -0.21 -1.10 -15.67
CA LEU A 69 -0.95 0.17 -15.78
C LEU A 69 -2.45 0.05 -15.45
N ASP A 70 -3.06 -1.10 -15.70
CA ASP A 70 -4.46 -1.39 -15.39
C ASP A 70 -4.74 -1.47 -13.88
N TYR A 71 -3.76 -1.90 -13.07
CA TYR A 71 -3.85 -1.78 -11.61
C TYR A 71 -3.68 -0.32 -11.18
N GLN A 72 -2.69 0.38 -11.75
CA GLN A 72 -2.42 1.77 -11.41
C GLN A 72 -3.63 2.69 -11.68
N LYS A 73 -4.37 2.48 -12.77
CA LYS A 73 -5.56 3.26 -13.13
C LYS A 73 -6.75 3.06 -12.18
N ARG A 74 -6.77 1.98 -11.41
CA ARG A 74 -7.84 1.66 -10.46
C ARG A 74 -7.49 2.05 -9.02
N ALA A 75 -6.30 2.61 -8.81
CA ALA A 75 -5.77 2.91 -7.50
C ALA A 75 -5.86 4.40 -7.17
N ILE A 76 -5.93 4.70 -5.86
CA ILE A 76 -5.62 6.02 -5.33
C ILE A 76 -4.10 6.08 -5.14
N HIS A 77 -3.47 7.10 -5.70
CA HIS A 77 -2.03 7.32 -5.61
C HIS A 77 -1.73 8.25 -4.46
N ILE A 78 -0.82 7.83 -3.58
CA ILE A 78 -0.32 8.62 -2.46
C ILE A 78 1.17 8.86 -2.70
N LEU A 79 1.54 10.09 -3.01
CA LEU A 79 2.93 10.50 -3.19
C LEU A 79 3.41 11.23 -1.94
N ILE A 80 4.53 10.77 -1.38
CA ILE A 80 5.15 11.38 -0.19
C ILE A 80 6.53 11.87 -0.59
N SER A 81 6.78 13.18 -0.47
CA SER A 81 8.08 13.79 -0.77
C SER A 81 8.65 14.55 0.42
N HIS A 82 9.96 14.74 0.42
CA HIS A 82 10.63 15.61 1.38
C HIS A 82 10.21 17.06 1.14
N ASP A 83 9.99 17.80 2.23
CA ASP A 83 9.92 19.25 2.21
C ASP A 83 11.36 19.80 2.09
N ASN A 84 11.58 20.78 1.22
CA ASN A 84 12.91 21.33 0.95
C ASN A 84 13.32 22.45 1.93
N HIS A 85 12.43 22.85 2.83
CA HIS A 85 12.60 23.93 3.79
C HIS A 85 12.74 23.39 5.23
N GLU A 86 12.16 22.24 5.54
CA GLU A 86 12.24 21.60 6.86
C GLU A 86 12.56 20.10 6.78
N ASP A 87 13.68 19.67 7.39
CA ASP A 87 14.20 18.29 7.32
C ASP A 87 13.19 17.19 7.70
N ASN A 88 12.30 17.48 8.65
CA ASN A 88 11.33 16.53 9.19
C ASN A 88 9.89 16.75 8.68
N ALA A 89 9.68 17.68 7.75
CA ALA A 89 8.38 17.88 7.11
C ALA A 89 8.27 17.04 5.83
N ARG A 90 7.04 16.66 5.47
CA ARG A 90 6.73 15.88 4.28
C ARG A 90 5.53 16.48 3.57
N ASP A 91 5.63 16.61 2.26
CA ASP A 91 4.51 16.91 1.39
C ASP A 91 3.82 15.60 1.01
N ILE A 92 2.50 15.53 1.22
CA ILE A 92 1.69 14.37 0.87
C ILE A 92 0.67 14.80 -0.18
N ARG A 93 0.70 14.16 -1.35
CA ARG A 93 -0.30 14.35 -2.42
C ARG A 93 -1.11 13.08 -2.59
N ILE A 94 -2.43 13.24 -2.66
CA ILE A 94 -3.39 12.15 -2.89
C ILE A 94 -4.07 12.44 -4.23
N GLN A 95 -4.03 11.48 -5.14
CA GLN A 95 -4.56 11.64 -6.50
C GLN A 95 -5.37 10.41 -6.90
N GLU A 96 -6.55 10.63 -7.45
CA GLU A 96 -7.29 9.60 -8.18
C GLU A 96 -6.85 9.63 -9.65
N VAL A 97 -6.69 8.45 -10.26
CA VAL A 97 -6.47 8.37 -11.70
C VAL A 97 -7.82 8.35 -12.39
N THR A 98 -8.27 9.51 -12.85
CA THR A 98 -9.41 9.60 -13.77
C THR A 98 -8.98 9.17 -15.17
N ASN A 99 -9.70 8.19 -15.74
CA ASN A 99 -9.58 7.79 -17.15
C ASN A 99 -9.92 8.92 -18.13
#